data_AF-A0A936XEN4-F1
#
_entry.id   AF-A0A936XEN4-F1
#
_cell.length_a   1.000
_cell.length_b   1.000
_cell.length_c   1.000
_cell.angle_alpha   90.00
_cell.angle_beta   90.00
_cell.angle_gamma   90.00
#
_symmetry.space_group_name_H-M   'P 1'
#
loop_
_entity.id
_entity.type
_entity.pdbx_description
1 polymer ?
#
loop_
_entity_poly.entity_id
_entity_poly.type
_entity_poly.pdbx_seq_one_letter_code
_entity_poly.pdbx_strand_id
1 'polypeptide(L)'
;MQTWHIHIDGLVQGVGFRPAVCRAAEQIQVCGWVSNSTDGVHIVFNGDNEKAEQFYNHIINNPPPNAIIRSHVIHETIAQEFKDFTIHDSDRGSKPNLLITPDIALCPSCRNEISDDLNRRYQYAFTTCLECGPRYSIIQSIPYDRETPR
;
A
#
# COMPACT_ATOMS: atom_id res chain seq x y z
N MET A 1 23.96 9.34 -1.63
CA MET A 1 22.54 9.59 -1.33
C MET A 1 22.21 8.83 -0.06
N GLN A 2 21.49 9.45 0.88
CA GLN A 2 21.12 8.77 2.14
C GLN A 2 20.00 7.77 1.86
N THR A 3 19.90 6.74 2.71
CA THR A 3 18.83 5.75 2.62
C THR A 3 17.95 5.88 3.83
N TRP A 4 16.64 5.99 3.60
CA TRP A 4 15.63 6.20 4.61
C TRP A 4 14.71 5.00 4.68
N HIS A 5 14.27 4.68 5.89
CA HIS A 5 13.29 3.64 6.14
C HIS A 5 12.10 4.25 6.88
N ILE A 6 10.92 4.09 6.29
CA ILE A 6 9.63 4.41 6.90
C ILE A 6 8.95 3.10 7.24
N HIS A 7 8.48 2.99 8.48
CA HIS A 7 7.60 1.92 8.92
C HIS A 7 6.25 2.52 9.33
N ILE A 8 5.16 1.94 8.83
CA ILE A 8 3.79 2.40 9.07
C ILE A 8 2.98 1.22 9.58
N ASP A 9 2.39 1.38 10.76
CA ASP A 9 1.52 0.40 11.42
C ASP A 9 0.06 0.89 11.47
N GLY A 10 -0.86 -0.07 11.47
CA GLY A 10 -2.30 0.13 11.58
C GLY A 10 -3.09 -0.71 10.58
N LEU A 11 -4.25 -0.21 10.18
CA LEU A 11 -5.06 -0.80 9.12
C LEU A 11 -4.55 -0.25 7.78
N VAL A 12 -3.44 -0.83 7.31
CA VAL A 12 -2.69 -0.33 6.15
C VAL A 12 -2.51 -1.37 5.04
N GLN A 13 -3.05 -2.58 5.22
CA GLN A 13 -3.00 -3.65 4.21
C GLN A 13 -4.37 -3.92 3.58
N GLY A 14 -4.37 -4.30 2.29
CA GLY A 14 -5.61 -4.49 1.53
C GLY A 14 -6.39 -3.21 1.23
N VAL A 15 -5.79 -2.04 1.48
CA VAL A 15 -6.38 -0.70 1.26
C VAL A 15 -5.72 0.07 0.10
N GLY A 16 -4.78 -0.54 -0.61
CA GLY A 16 -4.09 0.11 -1.73
C GLY A 16 -2.87 0.96 -1.35
N PHE A 17 -2.25 0.69 -0.19
CA PHE A 17 -1.08 1.42 0.29
C PHE A 17 0.14 1.28 -0.64
N ARG A 18 0.51 0.05 -1.05
CA ARG A 18 1.64 -0.20 -1.97
C ARG A 18 1.52 0.64 -3.27
N PRO A 19 0.38 0.61 -4.00
CA PRO A 19 0.19 1.50 -5.15
C PRO A 19 0.25 3.00 -4.85
N ALA A 20 -0.26 3.44 -3.69
CA ALA A 20 -0.22 4.85 -3.30
C ALA A 20 1.22 5.33 -3.10
N VAL A 21 2.05 4.53 -2.44
CA VAL A 21 3.47 4.82 -2.23
C VAL A 21 4.22 4.88 -3.56
N CYS A 22 3.97 3.96 -4.50
CA CYS A 22 4.61 4.02 -5.83
C CYS A 22 4.27 5.32 -6.58
N ARG A 23 3.01 5.76 -6.56
CA ARG A 23 2.60 7.04 -7.18
C ARG A 23 3.30 8.23 -6.53
N ALA A 24 3.39 8.24 -5.19
CA ALA A 24 4.10 9.29 -4.47
C ALA A 24 5.59 9.31 -4.81
N ALA A 25 6.20 8.12 -4.97
CA ALA A 25 7.61 7.98 -5.30
C ALA A 25 7.92 8.51 -6.70
N GLU A 26 7.05 8.24 -7.68
CA GLU A 26 7.14 8.79 -9.04
C GLU A 26 7.00 10.32 -9.04
N GLN A 27 6.05 10.87 -8.26
CA GLN A 27 5.82 12.32 -8.19
C GLN A 27 6.98 13.09 -7.57
N ILE A 28 7.61 12.52 -6.54
CA ILE A 28 8.69 13.17 -5.77
C ILE A 28 10.09 12.78 -6.32
N GLN A 29 10.12 11.84 -7.27
CA GLN A 29 11.34 11.34 -7.92
C GLN A 29 12.34 10.77 -6.90
N VAL A 30 11.87 9.78 -6.13
CA VAL A 30 12.68 8.96 -5.22
C VAL A 30 12.73 7.51 -5.71
N CYS A 31 13.85 6.83 -5.47
CA CYS A 31 14.06 5.42 -5.83
C CYS A 31 14.10 4.56 -4.56
N GLY A 32 13.62 3.32 -4.62
CA GLY A 32 13.43 2.51 -3.41
C GLY A 32 12.50 1.33 -3.60
N TRP A 33 11.88 0.90 -2.50
CA TRP A 33 10.87 -0.14 -2.53
C TRP A 33 9.84 0.02 -1.42
N VAL A 34 8.69 -0.63 -1.62
CA VAL A 34 7.63 -0.79 -0.62
C VAL A 34 7.25 -2.26 -0.48
N SER A 35 7.08 -2.74 0.75
CA SER A 35 6.65 -4.11 1.06
C SER A 35 5.64 -4.13 2.22
N ASN A 36 4.75 -5.13 2.19
CA ASN A 36 3.89 -5.46 3.31
C ASN A 36 4.62 -6.45 4.22
N SER A 37 4.54 -6.25 5.54
CA SER A 37 5.11 -7.15 6.55
C SER A 37 4.04 -7.56 7.57
N THR A 38 4.37 -8.43 8.53
CA THR A 38 3.45 -8.90 9.56
C THR A 38 3.11 -7.85 10.62
N ASP A 39 3.79 -6.71 10.59
CA ASP A 39 3.72 -5.56 11.50
C ASP A 39 3.47 -4.22 10.79
N GLY A 40 3.09 -4.24 9.51
CA GLY A 40 2.69 -3.01 8.80
C GLY A 40 3.15 -2.96 7.35
N VAL A 41 3.50 -1.75 6.92
CA VAL A 41 4.09 -1.44 5.61
C VAL A 41 5.48 -0.86 5.82
N HIS A 42 6.47 -1.39 5.11
CA HIS A 42 7.83 -0.91 5.09
C HIS A 42 8.15 -0.24 3.77
N ILE A 43 8.80 0.91 3.83
CA ILE A 43 9.20 1.70 2.67
C ILE A 43 10.67 2.07 2.86
N VAL A 44 11.53 1.65 1.95
CA VAL A 44 12.95 2.04 1.97
C VAL A 44 13.28 2.77 0.70
N PHE A 45 13.91 3.93 0.79
CA PHE A 45 14.15 4.76 -0.38
C PHE A 45 15.40 5.62 -0.23
N ASN A 46 15.95 6.07 -1.36
CA ASN A 46 17.03 7.04 -1.40
C ASN A 46 16.48 8.46 -1.59
N GLY A 47 17.03 9.39 -0.81
CA GLY A 47 16.72 10.81 -0.90
C GLY A 47 17.73 11.62 -0.09
N ASP A 48 17.85 12.89 -0.41
CA ASP A 48 18.40 13.86 0.54
C ASP A 48 17.36 14.17 1.63
N ASN A 49 17.75 14.94 2.64
CA ASN A 49 16.85 15.31 3.75
C ASN A 49 15.54 15.94 3.28
N GLU A 50 15.61 16.83 2.27
CA GLU A 50 14.45 17.57 1.77
C GLU A 50 13.45 16.63 1.07
N LYS A 51 13.93 15.78 0.15
CA LYS A 51 13.09 14.78 -0.51
C LYS A 51 12.55 13.76 0.48
N ALA A 52 13.33 13.36 1.49
CA ALA A 52 12.89 12.41 2.50
C ALA A 52 11.74 12.96 3.34
N GLU A 53 11.85 14.21 3.80
CA GLU A 53 10.78 14.89 4.53
C GLU A 53 9.55 15.11 3.65
N GLN A 54 9.73 15.53 2.39
CA GLN A 54 8.64 15.72 1.45
C GLN A 54 7.88 14.41 1.18
N PHE A 55 8.60 13.32 0.90
CA PHE A 55 8.02 12.01 0.62
C PHE A 55 7.28 11.45 1.83
N TYR A 56 7.89 11.53 3.01
CA TYR A 56 7.28 11.12 4.26
C TYR A 56 5.97 11.89 4.54
N ASN A 57 6.02 13.22 4.50
CA ASN A 57 4.85 14.06 4.73
C ASN A 57 3.75 13.82 3.70
N HIS A 58 4.11 13.56 2.44
CA HIS A 58 3.12 13.23 1.41
C HIS A 58 2.36 11.94 1.74
N ILE A 59 3.07 10.88 2.15
CA ILE A 59 2.46 9.58 2.48
C ILE A 59 1.52 9.69 3.69
N ILE A 60 1.95 10.38 4.75
CA ILE A 60 1.17 10.49 5.99
C ILE A 60 -0.06 11.40 5.82
N ASN A 61 0.06 12.48 5.04
CA ASN A 61 -1.05 13.41 4.82
C ASN A 61 -2.03 12.96 3.74
N ASN A 62 -1.64 12.05 2.86
CA ASN A 62 -2.48 11.53 1.77
C ASN A 62 -2.55 9.99 1.78
N PRO A 63 -2.96 9.36 2.90
CA PRO A 63 -3.10 7.93 2.95
C PRO A 63 -4.26 7.46 2.05
N PRO A 64 -4.29 6.18 1.64
CA PRO A 64 -5.45 5.62 0.95
C PRO A 64 -6.75 5.81 1.77
N PRO A 65 -7.93 5.95 1.14
CA PRO A 65 -9.17 6.37 1.82
C PRO A 65 -9.58 5.50 3.03
N ASN A 66 -9.31 4.19 2.96
CA ASN A 66 -9.66 3.25 4.04
C ASN A 66 -8.49 2.94 4.97
N ALA A 67 -7.33 3.57 4.78
CA ALA A 67 -6.18 3.31 5.62
C ALA A 67 -6.34 4.03 6.97
N ILE A 68 -6.05 3.32 8.07
CA ILE A 68 -5.96 3.91 9.41
C ILE A 68 -4.54 3.73 9.91
N ILE A 69 -3.76 4.80 9.87
CA ILE A 69 -2.41 4.82 10.42
C ILE A 69 -2.50 4.99 11.93
N ARG A 70 -1.94 4.05 12.69
CA ARG A 70 -1.85 4.12 14.16
C ARG A 70 -0.52 4.66 14.64
N SER A 71 0.55 4.22 14.00
CA SER A 71 1.89 4.71 14.28
C SER A 71 2.71 4.69 13.00
N HIS A 72 3.70 5.58 12.95
CA HIS A 72 4.62 5.67 11.83
C HIS A 72 5.94 6.23 12.33
N VAL A 73 7.04 5.75 11.77
CA VAL A 73 8.39 6.23 12.09
C VAL A 73 9.22 6.30 10.84
N ILE A 74 10.10 7.29 10.77
CA ILE A 74 11.12 7.43 9.73
C ILE A 74 12.51 7.51 10.39
N HIS A 75 13.48 6.81 9.83
CA HIS A 75 14.88 6.89 10.25
C HIS A 75 15.82 6.66 9.07
N GLU A 76 17.04 7.20 9.16
CA GLU A 76 18.12 6.85 8.25
C GLU A 76 18.56 5.40 8.52
N THR A 77 18.87 4.66 7.46
CA THR A 77 19.27 3.24 7.52
C THR A 77 20.53 3.00 6.70
N ILE A 78 20.93 1.72 6.60
CA ILE A 78 22.11 1.28 5.85
C ILE A 78 22.02 1.79 4.41
N ALA A 79 23.11 2.43 3.96
CA ALA A 79 23.20 2.96 2.62
C ALA A 79 23.05 1.84 1.58
N GLN A 80 22.06 1.98 0.70
CA GLN A 80 21.81 1.09 -0.41
C GLN A 80 21.50 1.93 -1.64
N GLU A 81 21.90 1.48 -2.83
CA GLU A 81 21.61 2.19 -4.08
C GLU A 81 20.40 1.56 -4.78
N PHE A 82 19.41 2.39 -5.10
CA PHE A 82 18.25 2.02 -5.90
C PHE A 82 18.23 2.80 -7.21
N LYS A 83 17.90 2.13 -8.30
CA LYS A 83 17.76 2.75 -9.63
C LYS A 83 16.33 3.16 -9.97
N ASP A 84 15.37 2.43 -9.40
CA ASP A 84 13.94 2.58 -9.63
C ASP A 84 13.19 2.46 -8.30
N PHE A 85 11.87 2.67 -8.33
CA PHE A 85 10.99 2.39 -7.20
C PHE A 85 10.12 1.16 -7.46
N THR A 86 10.24 0.10 -6.65
CA THR A 86 9.57 -1.19 -6.90
C THR A 86 8.72 -1.69 -5.74
N ILE A 87 7.67 -2.46 -6.04
CA ILE A 87 6.93 -3.20 -5.01
C ILE A 87 7.68 -4.51 -4.76
N HIS A 88 8.16 -4.71 -3.53
CA HIS A 88 8.77 -5.98 -3.12
C HIS A 88 7.73 -6.97 -2.64
N ASP A 89 8.09 -8.25 -2.70
CA ASP A 89 7.30 -9.33 -2.12
C ASP A 89 7.08 -9.09 -0.62
N SER A 90 5.94 -9.55 -0.14
CA SER A 90 5.55 -9.41 1.27
C SER A 90 6.49 -10.22 2.17
N ASP A 91 7.09 -9.59 3.18
CA ASP A 91 7.94 -10.27 4.15
C ASP A 91 7.10 -11.00 5.21
N ARG A 92 7.25 -12.32 5.27
CA ARG A 92 6.51 -13.20 6.20
C ARG A 92 7.30 -13.38 7.50
N GLY A 93 7.71 -12.26 8.10
CA GLY A 93 8.41 -12.21 9.38
C GLY A 93 7.65 -12.91 10.52
N SER A 94 8.19 -12.81 11.73
CA SER A 94 7.60 -13.46 12.92
C SER A 94 6.22 -12.89 13.33
N LYS A 95 5.62 -13.49 14.38
CA LYS A 95 4.21 -13.41 14.82
C LYS A 95 3.41 -12.21 14.29
N PRO A 96 2.26 -12.45 13.62
CA PRO A 96 1.44 -11.38 13.08
C PRO A 96 0.87 -10.48 14.17
N ASN A 97 1.12 -9.19 14.05
CA ASN A 97 0.53 -8.14 14.89
C ASN A 97 -0.05 -7.06 13.98
N LEU A 98 -1.05 -7.44 13.17
CA LEU A 98 -1.65 -6.58 12.15
C LEU A 98 -3.17 -6.55 12.28
N LEU A 99 -3.76 -5.38 12.05
CA LEU A 99 -5.21 -5.25 11.91
C LEU A 99 -5.64 -5.69 10.51
N ILE A 100 -6.65 -6.55 10.44
CA ILE A 100 -7.22 -6.99 9.16
C ILE A 100 -8.36 -6.04 8.77
N THR A 101 -8.30 -5.55 7.53
CA THR A 101 -9.32 -4.69 6.94
C THR A 101 -10.66 -5.43 6.85
N PRO A 102 -11.77 -4.85 7.34
CA PRO A 102 -13.09 -5.47 7.23
C PRO A 102 -13.58 -5.47 5.78
N ASP A 103 -14.67 -6.19 5.53
CA ASP A 103 -15.35 -6.15 4.24
C ASP A 103 -16.03 -4.80 4.03
N ILE A 104 -15.93 -4.23 2.82
CA ILE A 104 -16.43 -2.89 2.52
C ILE A 104 -17.43 -2.97 1.35
N ALA A 105 -18.59 -2.34 1.52
CA ALA A 105 -19.62 -2.27 0.48
C ALA A 105 -19.12 -1.55 -0.78
N LEU A 106 -19.76 -1.82 -1.92
CA LEU A 106 -19.37 -1.27 -3.23
C LEU A 106 -19.29 0.26 -3.20
N CYS A 107 -18.13 0.83 -3.57
CA CYS A 107 -17.94 2.27 -3.63
C CYS A 107 -18.69 2.89 -4.82
N PRO A 108 -18.92 4.23 -4.83
CA PRO A 108 -19.61 4.90 -5.92
C PRO A 108 -18.96 4.69 -7.29
N SER A 109 -17.63 4.66 -7.35
CA SER A 109 -16.89 4.42 -8.60
C SER A 109 -17.22 3.06 -9.19
N CYS A 110 -17.10 1.98 -8.42
CA CYS A 110 -17.45 0.64 -8.88
C CYS A 110 -18.95 0.48 -9.17
N ARG A 111 -19.83 1.19 -8.46
CA ARG A 111 -21.26 1.21 -8.77
C ARG A 111 -21.55 1.80 -10.15
N ASN A 112 -20.83 2.85 -10.54
CA ASN A 112 -20.94 3.43 -11.87
C ASN A 112 -20.42 2.46 -12.94
N GLU A 113 -19.26 1.81 -12.69
CA GLU A 113 -18.69 0.82 -13.63
C GLU A 113 -19.64 -0.34 -13.96
N ILE A 114 -20.39 -0.85 -12.98
CA ILE A 114 -21.33 -1.95 -13.23
C ILE A 114 -22.64 -1.51 -13.89
N SER A 115 -22.93 -0.20 -13.88
CA SER A 115 -24.16 0.37 -14.44
C SER A 115 -23.97 0.95 -15.84
N ASP A 116 -22.73 1.15 -16.27
CA ASP A 116 -22.34 1.70 -17.58
C ASP A 116 -22.22 0.57 -18.62
N ASP A 117 -23.06 0.59 -19.65
CA ASP A 117 -23.13 -0.43 -20.71
C ASP A 117 -21.94 -0.40 -21.68
N LEU A 118 -21.19 0.69 -21.71
CA LEU A 118 -19.94 0.81 -22.46
C LEU A 118 -18.73 0.31 -21.66
N ASN A 119 -18.89 0.07 -20.36
CA ASN A 119 -17.81 -0.43 -19.52
C ASN A 119 -17.66 -1.94 -19.67
N ARG A 120 -16.41 -2.43 -19.77
CA ARG A 120 -16.11 -3.88 -19.76
C ARG A 120 -16.62 -4.62 -18.51
N ARG A 121 -16.96 -3.89 -17.45
CA ARG A 121 -17.49 -4.42 -16.18
C ARG A 121 -19.01 -4.26 -16.06
N TYR A 122 -19.72 -3.89 -17.13
CA TYR A 122 -21.17 -3.81 -17.14
C TYR A 122 -21.80 -5.09 -16.58
N GLN A 123 -22.63 -4.96 -15.54
CA GLN A 123 -23.28 -6.07 -14.82
C GLN A 123 -22.34 -7.15 -14.23
N TYR A 124 -21.04 -6.87 -14.10
CA TYR A 124 -20.10 -7.84 -13.52
C TYR A 124 -20.23 -7.91 -11.99
N ALA A 125 -20.76 -9.04 -11.49
CA ALA A 125 -21.17 -9.23 -10.10
C ALA A 125 -20.01 -9.15 -9.07
N PHE A 126 -18.77 -9.41 -9.48
CA PHE A 126 -17.60 -9.43 -8.60
C PHE A 126 -16.70 -8.19 -8.75
N THR A 127 -17.27 -7.08 -9.23
CA THR A 127 -16.54 -5.81 -9.34
C THR A 127 -16.09 -5.31 -7.98
N THR A 128 -14.78 -5.11 -7.82
CA THR A 128 -14.17 -4.54 -6.62
C THR A 128 -12.98 -3.67 -7.01
N CYS A 129 -12.59 -2.75 -6.14
CA CYS A 129 -11.39 -1.92 -6.30
C CYS A 129 -10.57 -1.93 -4.99
N LEU A 130 -9.54 -1.07 -4.90
CA LEU A 130 -8.74 -0.95 -3.68
C LEU A 130 -9.54 -0.40 -2.48
N GLU A 131 -10.63 0.32 -2.75
CA GLU A 131 -11.47 0.98 -1.75
C GLU A 131 -12.70 0.17 -1.32
N CYS A 132 -13.04 -0.92 -2.00
CA CYS A 132 -14.24 -1.71 -1.66
C CYS A 132 -14.10 -3.21 -1.94
N GLY A 133 -15.11 -3.96 -1.53
CA GLY A 133 -15.23 -5.40 -1.73
C GLY A 133 -14.84 -6.22 -0.49
N PRO A 134 -14.92 -7.55 -0.60
CA PRO A 134 -14.50 -8.45 0.46
C PRO A 134 -12.99 -8.33 0.73
N ARG A 135 -12.64 -8.44 2.01
CA ARG A 135 -11.30 -8.44 2.59
C ARG A 135 -11.25 -9.54 3.65
N TYR A 136 -11.65 -9.24 4.89
CA TYR A 136 -11.64 -10.19 6.00
C TYR A 136 -12.26 -11.55 5.64
N SER A 137 -13.40 -11.57 4.94
CA SER A 137 -14.09 -12.81 4.57
C SER A 137 -13.33 -13.72 3.60
N ILE A 138 -12.32 -13.21 2.89
CA ILE A 138 -11.58 -13.95 1.85
C ILE A 138 -10.07 -14.05 2.09
N ILE A 139 -9.53 -13.37 3.11
CA ILE A 139 -8.09 -13.42 3.44
C ILE A 139 -7.75 -14.76 4.08
N GLN A 140 -6.75 -15.45 3.54
CA GLN A 140 -6.28 -16.75 4.05
C GLN A 140 -4.98 -16.64 4.87
N SER A 141 -4.15 -15.63 4.60
CA SER A 141 -2.89 -15.42 5.31
C SER A 141 -2.47 -13.94 5.27
N ILE A 142 -1.52 -13.60 6.14
CA ILE A 142 -0.88 -12.29 6.23
C ILE A 142 0.63 -12.43 6.14
N PRO A 143 1.35 -11.44 5.55
CA PRO A 143 0.83 -10.18 5.00
C PRO A 143 -0.03 -10.38 3.75
N TYR A 144 -0.97 -9.47 3.50
CA TYR A 144 -1.94 -9.64 2.41
C TYR A 144 -1.23 -9.59 1.05
N ASP A 145 -1.20 -10.74 0.39
CA ASP A 145 -0.89 -10.85 -1.02
C ASP A 145 -1.92 -11.70 -1.75
N ARG A 146 -2.12 -11.36 -3.03
CA ARG A 146 -2.92 -12.19 -3.93
C ARG A 146 -1.93 -13.09 -4.64
N GLU A 147 -1.93 -14.37 -4.29
CA GLU A 147 -1.12 -15.35 -5.04
C GLU A 147 -1.56 -15.31 -6.51
N THR A 148 -0.65 -14.89 -7.40
CA THR A 148 -0.77 -15.22 -8.82
C THR A 148 -0.45 -16.71 -8.94
N PRO A 149 -1.39 -17.55 -9.42
CA PRO A 149 -1.05 -18.93 -9.73
C PRO A 149 0.12 -18.91 -10.71
N ARG A 150 1.17 -19.68 -10.41
CA ARG A 150 2.27 -19.94 -11.35
C ARG A 150 1.75 -20.71 -12.56
#